data_AF-A0AAX4JA16-F1
#
_entry.id   AF-A0AAX4JA16-F1
#
_cell.length_a   1.000
_cell.length_b   1.000
_cell.length_c   1.000
_cell.angle_alpha   90.00
_cell.angle_beta   90.00
_cell.angle_gamma   90.00
#
_symmetry.space_group_name_H-M   'P 1'
#
loop_
_entity.id
_entity.type
_entity.pdbx_description
1 polymer ?
#
loop_
_entity_poly.entity_id
_entity_poly.type
_entity_poly.pdbx_seq_one_letter_code
_entity_poly.pdbx_strand_id
1 'polypeptide(L)'
;MQMNIKEIAVSCKSIITEPEKNIKKIKTILNIKTENEKEKAVIYISLLKVFKSIIPLYKIRTLKDKVKYKKDDLEITEGDKTILKMYSLFINTLCSDTSFITYIIASEIMAHFEHFNFIDIIIKKILKGTIIKTDITKTDNNSNVKAEYNITDNNINKTDIITDNNNTRTDNINKTDIITDIITDNNNTRTDNISNVCLNTLKNIINEDKNGDLIFCIVNQMYETQFHPEVLSFLLEINLLKDFLEEETEKPKDKFFKIKRSFKKQERKLEKKRRQIEEERRKEKNQEEKQDGFVIHRKIVDSLQRLYFLILRDKIKQKYKYTFIGLKKYKKFIRKEFYEGLYVLLNDSLNISNYEEKLYCILTVLDIYESYRYDFKKLVQALYEILFVFNTNLDITKMKLIEEVVDKLFIKIKQPVKRVHLILERFLIFGCLRYNPVIKRIISKLQSFYDIDFTETFRFNEENALEEDLKGRDIDQIEIKPLYCYEIFKNIL
;
A
#
# COMPACT_ATOMS: atom_id res chain seq x y z
N MET A 1 -29.85 -30.72 -13.58
CA MET A 1 -29.02 -31.71 -14.28
C MET A 1 -27.61 -31.59 -13.71
N GLN A 2 -27.25 -32.48 -12.78
CA GLN A 2 -25.88 -32.54 -12.25
C GLN A 2 -24.99 -33.08 -13.37
N MET A 3 -24.14 -32.23 -13.93
CA MET A 3 -23.14 -32.66 -14.91
C MET A 3 -21.99 -33.33 -14.15
N ASN A 4 -21.61 -34.54 -14.53
CA ASN A 4 -20.56 -35.29 -13.85
C ASN A 4 -19.19 -34.62 -14.12
N ILE A 5 -18.25 -34.63 -13.16
CA ILE A 5 -16.90 -34.05 -13.32
C ILE A 5 -16.22 -34.53 -14.62
N LYS A 6 -16.47 -35.78 -15.02
CA LYS A 6 -15.98 -36.35 -16.28
C LYS A 6 -16.49 -35.60 -17.52
N GLU A 7 -17.76 -35.19 -17.53
CA GLU A 7 -18.37 -34.45 -18.64
C GLU A 7 -17.81 -33.03 -18.75
N ILE A 8 -17.51 -32.40 -17.62
CA ILE A 8 -16.81 -31.10 -17.57
C ILE A 8 -15.42 -31.26 -18.18
N ALA A 9 -14.67 -32.29 -17.77
CA ALA A 9 -13.33 -32.55 -18.29
C ALA A 9 -13.32 -32.80 -19.82
N VAL A 10 -14.27 -33.60 -20.34
CA VAL A 10 -14.42 -33.82 -21.79
C VAL A 10 -14.74 -32.51 -22.51
N SER A 11 -15.63 -31.70 -21.95
CA SER A 11 -16.00 -30.40 -22.52
C SER A 11 -14.80 -29.45 -22.55
N CYS A 12 -14.07 -29.30 -21.44
CA CYS A 12 -12.84 -28.51 -21.35
C CYS A 12 -11.78 -28.96 -22.35
N LYS A 13 -11.56 -30.28 -22.48
CA LYS A 13 -10.61 -30.84 -23.46
C LYS A 13 -11.01 -30.46 -24.89
N SER A 14 -12.30 -30.58 -25.23
CA SER A 14 -12.79 -30.22 -26.57
C SER A 14 -12.64 -28.72 -26.89
N ILE A 15 -12.76 -27.85 -25.88
CA ILE A 15 -12.55 -26.41 -26.04
C ILE A 15 -11.07 -26.10 -26.27
N ILE A 16 -10.16 -26.77 -25.54
CA ILE A 16 -8.72 -26.55 -25.69
C ILE A 16 -8.23 -27.04 -27.07
N THR A 17 -8.75 -28.16 -27.58
CA THR A 17 -8.32 -28.71 -28.88
C THR A 17 -8.87 -27.92 -30.07
N GLU A 18 -10.13 -27.48 -30.01
CA GLU A 18 -10.78 -26.72 -31.09
C GLU A 18 -11.60 -25.55 -30.50
N PRO A 19 -10.96 -24.43 -30.12
CA PRO A 19 -11.62 -23.34 -29.43
C PRO A 19 -12.71 -22.69 -30.30
N GLU A 20 -12.46 -22.49 -31.59
CA GLU A 20 -13.39 -21.78 -32.49
C GLU A 20 -14.78 -22.42 -32.57
N LYS A 21 -14.85 -23.76 -32.58
CA LYS A 21 -16.12 -24.49 -32.66
C LYS A 21 -16.77 -24.69 -31.29
N ASN A 22 -15.96 -24.88 -30.25
CA ASN A 22 -16.45 -25.38 -28.97
C ASN A 22 -16.59 -24.32 -27.88
N ILE A 23 -16.15 -23.08 -28.09
CA ILE A 23 -16.12 -22.06 -27.03
C ILE A 23 -17.49 -21.73 -26.42
N LYS A 24 -18.58 -21.92 -27.18
CA LYS A 24 -19.95 -21.73 -26.68
C LYS A 24 -20.31 -22.74 -25.56
N LYS A 25 -19.61 -23.87 -25.47
CA LYS A 25 -19.75 -24.83 -24.35
C LYS A 25 -19.32 -24.25 -23.00
N ILE A 26 -18.56 -23.15 -22.97
CA ILE A 26 -18.25 -22.45 -21.71
C ILE A 26 -19.55 -21.97 -21.03
N LYS A 27 -20.52 -21.47 -21.80
CA LYS A 27 -21.82 -21.02 -21.27
C LYS A 27 -22.61 -22.17 -20.66
N THR A 28 -22.57 -23.36 -21.28
CA THR A 28 -23.24 -24.54 -20.72
C THR A 28 -22.59 -24.99 -19.41
N ILE A 29 -21.25 -24.95 -19.33
CA ILE A 29 -20.50 -25.28 -18.11
C ILE A 29 -20.80 -24.27 -16.99
N LEU A 30 -20.86 -22.96 -17.29
CA LEU A 30 -21.15 -21.92 -16.31
C LEU A 30 -22.59 -21.95 -15.78
N ASN A 31 -23.54 -22.40 -16.59
CA ASN A 31 -24.96 -22.47 -16.21
C ASN A 31 -25.31 -23.69 -15.35
N ILE A 32 -24.34 -24.56 -15.03
CA ILE A 32 -24.56 -25.69 -14.14
C ILE A 32 -24.83 -25.15 -12.74
N LYS A 33 -26.11 -25.19 -12.32
CA LYS A 33 -26.50 -24.84 -10.96
C LYS A 33 -25.95 -25.91 -10.01
N THR A 34 -25.05 -25.49 -9.13
CA THR A 34 -24.49 -26.29 -8.05
C THR A 34 -24.71 -25.53 -6.74
N GLU A 35 -25.19 -26.21 -5.70
CA GLU A 35 -25.32 -25.63 -4.36
C GLU A 35 -24.04 -25.88 -3.54
N ASN A 36 -23.26 -26.90 -3.90
CA ASN A 36 -22.02 -27.27 -3.24
C ASN A 36 -20.85 -26.37 -3.68
N GLU A 37 -20.20 -25.70 -2.72
CA GLU A 37 -19.02 -24.85 -2.98
C GLU A 37 -17.86 -25.61 -3.64
N LYS A 38 -17.67 -26.90 -3.31
CA LYS A 38 -16.60 -27.71 -3.90
C LYS A 38 -16.83 -27.97 -5.38
N GLU A 39 -18.07 -28.20 -5.79
CA GLU A 39 -18.42 -28.40 -7.21
C GLU A 39 -18.28 -27.09 -8.00
N LYS A 40 -18.69 -25.96 -7.40
CA LYS A 40 -18.43 -24.63 -7.97
C LYS A 40 -16.94 -24.39 -8.17
N ALA A 41 -16.11 -24.77 -7.18
CA ALA A 41 -14.66 -24.64 -7.27
C ALA A 41 -14.11 -25.35 -8.49
N VAL A 42 -14.52 -26.62 -8.68
CA VAL A 42 -14.10 -27.44 -9.82
C VAL A 42 -14.49 -26.78 -11.14
N ILE A 43 -15.69 -26.22 -11.26
CA ILE A 43 -16.14 -25.51 -12.46
C ILE A 43 -15.23 -24.31 -12.76
N TYR A 44 -15.05 -23.40 -11.80
CA TYR A 44 -14.27 -22.18 -12.03
C TYR A 44 -12.79 -22.48 -12.28
N ILE A 45 -12.18 -23.42 -11.54
CA ILE A 45 -10.78 -23.83 -11.74
C ILE A 45 -10.59 -24.48 -13.13
N SER A 46 -11.54 -25.32 -13.56
CA SER A 46 -11.49 -25.95 -14.88
C SER A 46 -11.56 -24.91 -16.00
N LEU A 47 -12.47 -23.94 -15.88
CA LEU A 47 -12.59 -22.86 -16.85
C LEU A 47 -11.37 -21.93 -16.85
N LEU A 48 -10.78 -21.64 -15.69
CA LEU A 48 -9.53 -20.89 -15.60
C LEU A 48 -8.42 -21.57 -16.43
N LYS A 49 -8.25 -22.89 -16.30
CA LYS A 49 -7.26 -23.65 -17.09
C LYS A 49 -7.53 -23.62 -18.60
N VAL A 50 -8.81 -23.68 -18.99
CA VAL A 50 -9.20 -23.50 -20.39
C VAL A 50 -8.76 -22.11 -20.87
N PHE A 51 -9.09 -21.05 -20.13
CA PHE A 51 -8.70 -19.69 -20.47
C PHE A 51 -7.18 -19.50 -20.52
N LYS A 52 -6.39 -20.12 -19.64
CA LYS A 52 -4.92 -20.09 -19.70
C LYS A 52 -4.36 -20.68 -21.00
N SER A 53 -5.11 -21.59 -21.63
CA SER A 53 -4.68 -22.26 -22.85
C SER A 53 -5.12 -21.53 -24.12
N ILE A 54 -6.22 -20.75 -24.06
CA ILE A 54 -6.85 -20.15 -25.26
C ILE A 54 -6.75 -18.63 -25.32
N ILE A 55 -6.46 -17.94 -24.20
CA ILE A 55 -6.41 -16.47 -24.19
C ILE A 55 -5.20 -15.98 -25.00
N PRO A 56 -5.39 -15.03 -25.93
CA PRO A 56 -4.30 -14.48 -26.70
C PRO A 56 -3.39 -13.59 -25.84
N LEU A 57 -2.15 -13.43 -26.28
CA LEU A 57 -1.16 -12.54 -25.65
C LEU A 57 -1.35 -11.04 -26.00
N TYR A 58 -2.51 -10.67 -26.54
CA TYR A 58 -2.86 -9.30 -26.91
C TYR A 58 -4.24 -8.90 -26.37
N LYS A 59 -4.43 -7.59 -26.17
CA LYS A 59 -5.72 -7.03 -25.73
C LYS A 59 -6.66 -6.84 -26.92
N ILE A 60 -7.88 -7.37 -26.81
CA ILE A 60 -8.89 -7.29 -27.87
C ILE A 60 -9.62 -5.94 -27.75
N ARG A 61 -9.64 -5.12 -28.81
CA ARG A 61 -10.28 -3.79 -28.83
C ARG A 61 -11.43 -3.73 -29.82
N THR A 62 -12.64 -4.02 -29.37
CA THR A 62 -13.85 -4.12 -30.22
C THR A 62 -14.27 -2.83 -30.93
N LEU A 63 -13.81 -1.65 -30.50
CA LEU A 63 -14.23 -0.36 -31.05
C LEU A 63 -13.46 0.10 -32.29
N LYS A 64 -12.39 -0.60 -32.70
CA LYS A 64 -11.56 -0.16 -33.85
C LYS A 64 -11.39 -1.22 -34.95
N ASP A 65 -12.03 -2.40 -34.84
CA ASP A 65 -11.84 -3.58 -35.71
C ASP A 65 -10.36 -3.96 -36.01
N LYS A 66 -9.42 -3.37 -35.29
CA LYS A 66 -7.97 -3.47 -35.47
C LYS A 66 -7.28 -3.70 -34.14
N VAL A 67 -6.41 -4.71 -34.11
CA VAL A 67 -5.52 -5.03 -33.00
C VAL A 67 -4.10 -4.66 -33.42
N LYS A 68 -3.44 -3.78 -32.67
CA LYS A 68 -2.00 -3.57 -32.85
C LYS A 68 -1.25 -4.76 -32.25
N TYR A 69 -0.65 -5.60 -33.08
CA TYR A 69 0.31 -6.62 -32.65
C TYR A 69 1.62 -6.37 -33.37
N LYS A 70 2.61 -5.81 -32.65
CA LYS A 70 3.79 -5.20 -33.27
C LYS A 70 3.35 -4.14 -34.30
N LYS A 71 4.18 -3.75 -35.26
CA LYS A 71 3.90 -2.63 -36.18
C LYS A 71 2.73 -2.88 -37.15
N ASP A 72 2.04 -4.02 -37.05
CA ASP A 72 0.99 -4.45 -37.96
C ASP A 72 -0.38 -4.39 -37.27
N ASP A 73 -1.37 -3.84 -37.99
CA ASP A 73 -2.78 -3.86 -37.60
C ASP A 73 -3.38 -5.21 -38.05
N LEU A 74 -3.71 -6.09 -37.10
CA LEU A 74 -4.46 -7.32 -37.37
C LEU A 74 -5.97 -7.05 -37.28
N GLU A 75 -6.75 -7.58 -38.22
CA GLU A 75 -8.21 -7.53 -38.15
C GLU A 75 -8.74 -8.46 -37.04
N ILE A 76 -9.72 -7.98 -36.27
CA ILE A 76 -10.35 -8.79 -35.22
C ILE A 76 -11.18 -9.90 -35.86
N THR A 77 -10.86 -11.15 -35.57
CA THR A 77 -11.64 -12.29 -36.07
C THR A 77 -12.96 -12.45 -35.31
N GLU A 78 -13.95 -13.09 -35.92
CA GLU A 78 -15.19 -13.49 -35.20
C GLU A 78 -14.90 -14.46 -34.04
N GLY A 79 -13.79 -15.21 -34.11
CA GLY A 79 -13.26 -16.02 -33.02
C GLY A 79 -12.88 -15.17 -31.80
N ASP A 80 -12.10 -14.11 -32.00
CA ASP A 80 -11.70 -13.17 -30.94
C ASP A 80 -12.91 -12.55 -30.23
N LYS A 81 -13.91 -12.10 -31.00
CA LYS A 81 -15.16 -11.54 -30.44
C LYS A 81 -15.87 -12.58 -29.58
N THR A 82 -15.92 -13.83 -30.03
CA THR A 82 -16.58 -14.91 -29.29
C THR A 82 -15.82 -15.27 -28.01
N ILE A 83 -14.48 -15.34 -28.06
CA ILE A 83 -13.61 -15.53 -26.89
C ILE A 83 -13.85 -14.42 -25.87
N LEU A 84 -13.79 -13.16 -26.29
CA LEU A 84 -13.99 -12.01 -25.42
C LEU A 84 -15.37 -12.04 -24.76
N LYS A 85 -16.41 -12.43 -25.50
CA LYS A 85 -17.80 -12.51 -24.99
C LYS A 85 -17.95 -13.62 -23.95
N MET A 86 -17.36 -14.79 -24.17
CA MET A 86 -17.38 -15.89 -23.20
C MET A 86 -16.52 -15.59 -21.97
N TYR A 87 -15.36 -14.93 -22.15
CA TYR A 87 -14.53 -14.49 -21.04
C TYR A 87 -15.23 -13.41 -20.20
N SER A 88 -15.90 -12.45 -20.84
CA SER A 88 -16.72 -11.45 -20.14
C SER A 88 -17.81 -12.11 -19.29
N LEU A 89 -18.51 -13.11 -19.83
CA LEU A 89 -19.50 -13.89 -19.09
C LEU A 89 -18.87 -14.57 -17.87
N PHE A 90 -17.73 -15.24 -18.06
CA PHE A 90 -16.99 -15.89 -16.97
C PHE A 90 -16.57 -14.92 -15.86
N ILE A 91 -15.96 -13.78 -16.22
CA ILE A 91 -15.52 -12.77 -15.25
C ILE A 91 -16.71 -12.16 -14.50
N ASN A 92 -17.82 -11.86 -15.19
CA ASN A 92 -19.00 -11.29 -14.55
C ASN A 92 -19.65 -12.28 -13.57
N THR A 93 -19.74 -13.56 -13.93
CA THR A 93 -20.22 -14.61 -13.03
C THR A 93 -19.30 -14.77 -11.82
N LEU A 94 -17.98 -14.84 -12.05
CA LEU A 94 -16.97 -14.93 -10.99
C LEU A 94 -17.04 -13.73 -10.02
N CYS A 95 -17.16 -12.51 -10.54
CA CYS A 95 -17.14 -11.30 -9.71
C CYS A 95 -18.44 -11.11 -8.91
N SER A 96 -19.54 -11.67 -9.39
CA SER A 96 -20.85 -11.65 -8.71
C SER A 96 -20.90 -12.59 -7.51
N ASP A 97 -20.16 -13.69 -7.54
CA ASP A 97 -20.09 -14.69 -6.48
C ASP A 97 -19.11 -14.25 -5.38
N THR A 98 -19.48 -14.33 -4.10
CA THR A 98 -18.66 -13.88 -2.95
C THR A 98 -17.93 -15.01 -2.22
N SER A 99 -17.92 -16.23 -2.76
CA SER A 99 -17.23 -17.38 -2.16
C SER A 99 -15.71 -17.20 -2.12
N PHE A 100 -15.07 -17.82 -1.14
CA PHE A 100 -13.61 -17.82 -0.93
C PHE A 100 -12.83 -18.13 -2.22
N ILE A 101 -13.24 -19.18 -2.91
CA ILE A 101 -12.60 -19.68 -4.13
C ILE A 101 -12.59 -18.63 -5.25
N THR A 102 -13.63 -17.80 -5.37
CA THR A 102 -13.70 -16.80 -6.45
C THR A 102 -12.63 -15.72 -6.29
N TYR A 103 -12.22 -15.39 -5.06
CA TYR A 103 -11.14 -14.45 -4.79
C TYR A 103 -9.77 -15.04 -5.09
N ILE A 104 -9.56 -16.32 -4.80
CA ILE A 104 -8.34 -17.04 -5.21
C ILE A 104 -8.23 -17.05 -6.73
N ILE A 105 -9.33 -17.40 -7.42
CA ILE A 105 -9.35 -17.46 -8.88
C ILE A 105 -9.16 -16.07 -9.49
N ALA A 106 -9.77 -15.02 -8.93
CA ALA A 106 -9.51 -13.64 -9.36
C ALA A 106 -8.03 -13.26 -9.20
N SER A 107 -7.39 -13.67 -8.11
CA SER A 107 -5.97 -13.43 -7.85
C SER A 107 -5.08 -14.17 -8.86
N GLU A 108 -5.40 -15.42 -9.16
CA GLU A 108 -4.70 -16.23 -10.16
C GLU A 108 -4.94 -15.70 -11.59
N ILE A 109 -6.12 -15.16 -11.88
CA ILE A 109 -6.39 -14.49 -13.17
C ILE A 109 -5.48 -13.27 -13.33
N MET A 110 -5.29 -12.47 -12.28
CA MET A 110 -4.38 -11.33 -12.36
C MET A 110 -2.95 -11.78 -12.63
N ALA A 111 -2.44 -12.80 -11.94
CA ALA A 111 -1.07 -13.28 -12.15
C ALA A 111 -0.79 -13.80 -13.57
N HIS A 112 -1.80 -14.26 -14.31
CA HIS A 112 -1.62 -14.84 -15.66
C HIS A 112 -2.12 -13.96 -16.80
N PHE A 113 -3.03 -13.02 -16.54
CA PHE A 113 -3.73 -12.24 -17.58
C PHE A 113 -3.64 -10.73 -17.39
N GLU A 114 -2.51 -10.24 -16.88
CA GLU A 114 -2.22 -8.81 -16.70
C GLU A 114 -2.36 -7.96 -17.97
N HIS A 115 -2.24 -8.57 -19.16
CA HIS A 115 -2.32 -7.89 -20.45
C HIS A 115 -3.72 -7.89 -21.08
N PHE A 116 -4.68 -8.64 -20.51
CA PHE A 116 -5.94 -8.95 -21.18
C PHE A 116 -7.10 -8.00 -20.80
N ASN A 117 -8.30 -8.22 -21.34
CA ASN A 117 -9.46 -7.37 -21.08
C ASN A 117 -10.04 -7.58 -19.66
N PHE A 118 -10.88 -6.64 -19.19
CA PHE A 118 -11.61 -6.70 -17.90
C PHE A 118 -10.77 -6.70 -16.60
N ILE A 119 -9.51 -6.29 -16.68
CA ILE A 119 -8.60 -6.12 -15.53
C ILE A 119 -9.22 -5.23 -14.43
N ASP A 120 -9.92 -4.17 -14.83
CA ASP A 120 -10.61 -3.25 -13.94
C ASP A 120 -11.67 -3.94 -13.06
N ILE A 121 -12.46 -4.84 -13.65
CA ILE A 121 -13.49 -5.60 -12.93
C ILE A 121 -12.85 -6.58 -11.95
N ILE A 122 -11.75 -7.22 -12.36
CA ILE A 122 -11.02 -8.20 -11.53
C ILE A 122 -10.33 -7.49 -10.36
N ILE A 123 -9.67 -6.35 -10.60
CA ILE A 123 -9.08 -5.51 -9.54
C ILE A 123 -10.17 -5.08 -8.56
N LYS A 124 -11.33 -4.63 -9.04
CA LYS A 124 -12.46 -4.26 -8.19
C LYS A 124 -12.91 -5.41 -7.29
N LYS A 125 -12.89 -6.64 -7.80
CA LYS A 125 -13.15 -7.84 -7.01
C LYS A 125 -12.08 -8.04 -5.94
N ILE A 126 -10.80 -8.04 -6.30
CA ILE A 126 -9.68 -8.23 -5.36
C ILE A 126 -9.67 -7.16 -4.26
N LEU A 127 -9.91 -5.89 -4.61
CA LEU A 127 -10.00 -4.79 -3.65
C LEU A 127 -11.10 -5.04 -2.61
N LYS A 128 -12.29 -5.50 -3.02
CA LYS A 128 -13.35 -5.89 -2.08
C LYS A 128 -12.92 -7.04 -1.16
N GLY A 129 -12.17 -8.00 -1.70
CA GLY A 129 -11.62 -9.14 -0.96
C GLY A 129 -10.70 -8.72 0.19
N THR A 130 -9.97 -7.62 0.04
CA THR A 130 -9.07 -7.11 1.10
C THR A 130 -9.78 -6.75 2.40
N ILE A 131 -11.08 -6.43 2.38
CA ILE A 131 -11.84 -6.02 3.57
C ILE A 131 -12.49 -7.22 4.28
N ILE A 132 -12.64 -8.35 3.60
CA ILE A 132 -13.37 -9.49 4.13
C ILE A 132 -12.59 -10.05 5.33
N LYS A 133 -13.18 -9.93 6.52
CA LYS A 133 -12.72 -10.63 7.71
C LYS A 133 -13.39 -12.00 7.70
N THR A 134 -12.62 -13.07 7.55
CA THR A 134 -13.15 -14.42 7.79
C THR A 134 -13.43 -14.57 9.28
N ASP A 135 -14.69 -14.43 9.69
CA ASP A 135 -15.14 -14.84 11.02
C ASP A 135 -15.11 -16.38 11.08
N ILE A 136 -13.97 -16.95 11.49
CA ILE A 136 -13.88 -18.37 11.82
C ILE A 136 -14.45 -18.55 13.23
N THR A 137 -15.76 -18.35 13.40
CA THR A 137 -16.55 -18.90 14.51
C THR A 137 -18.02 -18.90 14.11
N LYS A 138 -18.52 -20.01 13.58
CA LYS A 138 -19.90 -20.51 13.71
C LYS A 138 -20.12 -21.65 12.72
N THR A 139 -19.58 -22.81 13.05
CA THR A 139 -20.24 -24.11 12.86
C THR A 139 -19.44 -25.14 13.66
N ASP A 140 -20.16 -26.05 14.30
CA ASP A 140 -19.69 -27.12 15.18
C ASP A 140 -19.42 -26.74 16.64
N ASN A 141 -20.50 -26.37 17.34
CA ASN A 141 -20.68 -26.73 18.75
C ASN A 141 -22.02 -27.43 18.90
N ASN A 142 -22.02 -28.75 18.77
CA ASN A 142 -23.06 -29.60 19.31
C ASN A 142 -22.42 -30.89 19.86
N SER A 143 -21.83 -30.78 21.04
CA SER A 143 -21.83 -31.84 22.06
C SER A 143 -21.28 -31.28 23.37
N ASN A 144 -22.18 -31.16 24.34
CA ASN A 144 -21.89 -30.98 25.75
C ASN A 144 -20.98 -32.11 26.26
N VAL A 145 -19.88 -31.78 26.94
CA VAL A 145 -19.56 -32.30 28.29
C VAL A 145 -18.77 -31.23 29.05
N LYS A 146 -19.33 -30.82 30.19
CA LYS A 146 -18.65 -30.04 31.24
C LYS A 146 -17.66 -30.93 31.99
N ALA A 147 -16.47 -30.43 32.30
CA ALA A 147 -15.81 -30.71 33.57
C ALA A 147 -14.77 -29.62 33.88
N GLU A 148 -14.74 -29.23 35.14
CA GLU A 148 -14.04 -28.10 35.73
C GLU A 148 -12.57 -28.40 36.09
N TYR A 149 -11.88 -27.30 36.45
CA TYR A 149 -10.83 -27.14 37.46
C TYR A 149 -9.33 -27.24 37.10
N ASN A 150 -8.70 -26.10 37.42
CA ASN A 150 -7.47 -25.89 38.19
C ASN A 150 -6.08 -25.78 37.54
N ILE A 151 -5.50 -24.64 37.91
CA ILE A 151 -4.10 -24.18 37.90
C ILE A 151 -3.21 -25.16 38.69
N THR A 152 -2.02 -25.49 38.17
CA THR A 152 -0.71 -25.20 38.81
C THR A 152 0.45 -25.67 37.92
N ASP A 153 1.41 -24.76 37.78
CA ASP A 153 2.87 -24.89 37.83
C ASP A 153 3.63 -26.07 37.21
N ASN A 154 4.84 -25.68 36.77
CA ASN A 154 6.10 -26.42 36.75
C ASN A 154 6.58 -27.07 35.44
N ASN A 155 7.49 -26.29 34.81
CA ASN A 155 8.93 -26.59 34.73
C ASN A 155 9.48 -27.52 33.63
N ILE A 156 10.67 -27.09 33.15
CA ILE A 156 11.82 -27.86 32.64
C ILE A 156 11.85 -28.17 31.13
N ASN A 157 12.57 -27.28 30.44
CA ASN A 157 13.83 -27.49 29.71
C ASN A 157 13.99 -28.59 28.63
N LYS A 158 14.82 -28.16 27.66
CA LYS A 158 15.94 -28.88 27.00
C LYS A 158 15.65 -29.41 25.57
N THR A 159 16.21 -28.75 24.54
CA THR A 159 17.51 -29.03 23.85
C THR A 159 17.40 -30.22 22.89
N ASP A 160 17.99 -30.29 21.69
CA ASP A 160 18.97 -29.52 20.92
C ASP A 160 19.04 -30.17 19.49
N ILE A 161 19.93 -29.63 18.63
CA ILE A 161 20.70 -30.32 17.54
C ILE A 161 19.96 -30.44 16.18
N ILE A 162 20.17 -29.51 15.22
CA ILE A 162 21.26 -29.45 14.21
C ILE A 162 21.31 -30.68 13.30
N THR A 163 21.09 -30.49 11.99
CA THR A 163 22.07 -30.87 10.94
C THR A 163 21.65 -30.32 9.58
N ASP A 164 22.55 -29.53 9.01
CA ASP A 164 22.62 -29.19 7.59
C ASP A 164 22.81 -30.46 6.74
N ASN A 165 22.25 -30.46 5.52
CA ASN A 165 22.98 -30.98 4.37
C ASN A 165 22.41 -30.44 3.05
N ASN A 166 23.27 -29.71 2.34
CA ASN A 166 23.15 -29.40 0.92
C ASN A 166 23.32 -30.68 0.08
N ASN A 167 22.49 -30.85 -0.96
CA ASN A 167 23.00 -31.26 -2.27
C ASN A 167 22.02 -31.00 -3.42
N THR A 168 22.63 -30.68 -4.55
CA THR A 168 22.12 -30.06 -5.77
C THR A 168 21.49 -31.01 -6.79
N ARG A 169 20.65 -30.43 -7.69
CA ARG A 169 20.28 -30.86 -9.07
C ARG A 169 19.36 -32.10 -9.12
N THR A 170 18.30 -32.18 -9.93
CA THR A 170 18.13 -31.92 -11.38
C THR A 170 16.65 -31.77 -11.76
N ASP A 171 16.43 -31.13 -12.91
CA ASP A 171 15.16 -30.97 -13.64
C ASP A 171 14.28 -32.23 -13.72
N ASN A 172 12.99 -32.08 -13.42
CA ASN A 172 11.92 -32.74 -14.17
C ASN A 172 10.56 -32.09 -13.90
N ILE A 173 9.99 -31.58 -14.99
CA ILE A 173 8.65 -31.00 -15.12
C ILE A 173 7.63 -32.14 -14.94
N ASN A 174 6.94 -32.20 -13.80
CA ASN A 174 5.74 -33.02 -13.64
C ASN A 174 4.50 -32.14 -13.49
N LYS A 175 3.49 -32.47 -14.31
CA LYS A 175 2.43 -31.59 -14.82
C LYS A 175 1.08 -31.86 -14.12
N THR A 176 1.09 -32.30 -12.87
CA THR A 176 -0.10 -32.84 -12.19
C THR A 176 -0.50 -32.19 -10.87
N ASP A 177 0.30 -31.30 -10.29
CA ASP A 177 0.19 -31.11 -8.84
C ASP A 177 -0.71 -29.95 -8.38
N ILE A 178 -1.13 -29.04 -9.27
CA ILE A 178 -1.91 -27.85 -8.82
C ILE A 178 -3.33 -28.19 -8.29
N ILE A 179 -3.98 -29.25 -8.80
CA ILE A 179 -5.34 -29.63 -8.34
C ILE A 179 -5.27 -30.32 -6.99
N THR A 180 -4.26 -31.15 -6.77
CA THR A 180 -4.03 -31.78 -5.48
C THR A 180 -3.54 -30.76 -4.48
N ASP A 181 -2.63 -29.85 -4.83
CA ASP A 181 -2.12 -28.85 -3.88
C ASP A 181 -3.24 -27.91 -3.39
N ILE A 182 -4.10 -27.41 -4.29
CA ILE A 182 -5.24 -26.55 -3.91
C ILE A 182 -6.28 -27.31 -3.05
N ILE A 183 -6.44 -28.63 -3.23
CA ILE A 183 -7.47 -29.43 -2.52
C ILE A 183 -6.91 -30.11 -1.25
N THR A 184 -5.62 -30.43 -1.19
CA THR A 184 -4.96 -31.10 -0.05
C THR A 184 -4.36 -30.11 0.95
N ASP A 185 -3.90 -28.93 0.52
CA ASP A 185 -3.51 -27.84 1.44
C ASP A 185 -4.72 -27.28 2.21
N ASN A 186 -5.94 -27.47 1.69
CA ASN A 186 -7.18 -27.08 2.38
C ASN A 186 -7.46 -27.90 3.64
N ASN A 187 -6.83 -29.06 3.82
CA ASN A 187 -7.08 -29.93 4.98
C ASN A 187 -5.95 -29.93 6.01
N ASN A 188 -4.74 -29.48 5.68
CA ASN A 188 -3.64 -29.37 6.63
C ASN A 188 -2.69 -28.24 6.23
N THR A 189 -2.73 -27.15 7.01
CA THR A 189 -1.82 -25.99 7.06
C THR A 189 -2.11 -24.80 6.11
N ARG A 190 -2.35 -23.63 6.75
CA ARG A 190 -2.65 -22.28 6.20
C ARG A 190 -4.04 -22.07 5.59
N THR A 191 -5.02 -21.88 6.47
CA THR A 191 -6.23 -21.10 6.18
C THR A 191 -5.87 -19.62 6.02
N ASP A 192 -5.22 -19.27 4.90
CA ASP A 192 -4.99 -17.86 4.57
C ASP A 192 -6.34 -17.16 4.40
N ASN A 193 -6.62 -16.23 5.30
CA ASN A 193 -7.78 -15.34 5.23
C ASN A 193 -7.87 -14.69 3.83
N ILE A 194 -9.07 -14.59 3.24
CA ILE A 194 -9.31 -13.99 1.90
C ILE A 194 -8.57 -12.66 1.76
N SER A 195 -8.61 -11.86 2.82
CA SER A 195 -7.92 -10.58 2.90
C SER A 195 -6.42 -10.70 2.61
N ASN A 196 -5.72 -11.67 3.22
CA ASN A 196 -4.28 -11.87 3.04
C ASN A 196 -3.92 -12.28 1.62
N VAL A 197 -4.69 -13.19 1.01
CA VAL A 197 -4.47 -13.61 -0.38
C VAL A 197 -4.61 -12.41 -1.32
N CYS A 198 -5.66 -11.61 -1.14
CA CYS A 198 -5.90 -10.41 -1.96
C CYS A 198 -4.82 -9.33 -1.73
N LEU A 199 -4.38 -9.12 -0.49
CA LEU A 199 -3.33 -8.16 -0.14
C LEU A 199 -1.98 -8.56 -0.74
N ASN A 200 -1.59 -9.84 -0.62
CA ASN A 200 -0.36 -10.35 -1.22
C ASN A 200 -0.38 -10.24 -2.74
N THR A 201 -1.52 -10.53 -3.36
CA THR A 201 -1.68 -10.39 -4.81
C THR A 201 -1.49 -8.94 -5.25
N LEU A 202 -2.13 -7.97 -4.58
CA LEU A 202 -1.94 -6.54 -4.89
C LEU A 202 -0.50 -6.09 -4.67
N LYS A 203 0.15 -6.56 -3.60
CA LYS A 203 1.55 -6.27 -3.31
C LYS A 203 2.47 -6.78 -4.42
N ASN A 204 2.23 -8.00 -4.92
CA ASN A 204 3.02 -8.56 -6.02
C ASN A 204 2.81 -7.77 -7.32
N ILE A 205 1.56 -7.47 -7.67
CA ILE A 205 1.25 -6.67 -8.88
C ILE A 205 1.94 -5.30 -8.83
N ILE A 206 1.90 -4.61 -7.69
CA ILE A 206 2.53 -3.28 -7.54
C ILE A 206 4.06 -3.37 -7.67
N ASN A 207 4.67 -4.48 -7.23
CA ASN A 207 6.12 -4.67 -7.28
C ASN A 207 6.62 -5.13 -8.66
N GLU A 208 5.82 -5.90 -9.39
CA GLU A 208 6.18 -6.50 -10.68
C GLU A 208 5.85 -5.59 -11.87
N ASP A 209 4.91 -4.65 -11.72
CA ASP A 209 4.50 -3.74 -12.80
C ASP A 209 5.62 -2.78 -13.20
N LYS A 210 6.14 -2.98 -14.42
CA LYS A 210 7.17 -2.15 -15.05
C LYS A 210 6.62 -1.01 -15.88
N ASN A 211 5.37 -1.13 -16.36
CA ASN A 211 4.78 -0.16 -17.27
C ASN A 211 3.97 0.90 -16.53
N GLY A 212 3.43 0.55 -15.35
CA GLY A 212 2.64 1.45 -14.51
C GLY A 212 1.14 1.48 -14.86
N ASP A 213 0.73 0.79 -15.94
CA ASP A 213 -0.67 0.73 -16.37
C ASP A 213 -1.56 -0.01 -15.35
N LEU A 214 -1.04 -1.08 -14.72
CA LEU A 214 -1.78 -1.84 -13.71
C LEU A 214 -1.90 -1.02 -12.43
N ILE A 215 -0.82 -0.40 -11.98
CA ILE A 215 -0.83 0.51 -10.82
C ILE A 215 -1.86 1.62 -11.04
N PHE A 216 -1.87 2.25 -12.22
CA PHE A 216 -2.84 3.29 -12.55
C PHE A 216 -4.29 2.76 -12.52
N CYS A 217 -4.51 1.54 -13.04
CA CYS A 217 -5.82 0.89 -13.00
C CYS A 217 -6.28 0.61 -11.56
N ILE A 218 -5.38 0.10 -10.71
CA ILE A 218 -5.64 -0.15 -9.28
C ILE A 218 -6.09 1.13 -8.59
N VAL A 219 -5.30 2.21 -8.72
CA VAL A 219 -5.60 3.49 -8.07
C VAL A 219 -6.94 4.06 -8.55
N ASN A 220 -7.27 3.94 -9.84
CA ASN A 220 -8.56 4.39 -10.34
C ASN A 220 -9.74 3.58 -9.78
N GLN A 221 -9.61 2.26 -9.65
CA GLN A 221 -10.65 1.42 -9.05
C GLN A 221 -10.86 1.69 -7.57
N MET A 222 -9.83 2.18 -6.87
CA MET A 222 -9.90 2.59 -5.47
C MET A 222 -10.76 3.85 -5.24
N TYR A 223 -11.09 4.63 -6.27
CA TYR A 223 -12.00 5.77 -6.12
C TYR A 223 -13.44 5.34 -5.80
N GLU A 224 -13.88 4.21 -6.37
CA GLU A 224 -15.25 3.71 -6.24
C GLU A 224 -15.36 2.55 -5.25
N THR A 225 -14.27 1.83 -5.04
CA THR A 225 -14.28 0.54 -4.34
C THR A 225 -13.68 0.71 -2.96
N GLN A 226 -14.36 0.18 -1.94
CA GLN A 226 -13.77 0.10 -0.60
C GLN A 226 -12.58 -0.86 -0.61
N PHE A 227 -11.54 -0.54 0.15
CA PHE A 227 -10.31 -1.33 0.27
C PHE A 227 -9.71 -1.22 1.68
N HIS A 228 -8.91 -2.22 2.05
CA HIS A 228 -8.19 -2.27 3.33
C HIS A 228 -7.09 -1.19 3.41
N PRO A 229 -6.91 -0.47 4.54
CA PRO A 229 -5.93 0.61 4.65
C PRO A 229 -4.49 0.24 4.26
N GLU A 230 -4.10 -1.01 4.47
CA GLU A 230 -2.77 -1.53 4.14
C GLU A 230 -2.46 -1.47 2.64
N VAL A 231 -3.45 -1.48 1.75
CA VAL A 231 -3.20 -1.28 0.31
C VAL A 231 -2.50 0.05 0.04
N LEU A 232 -2.76 1.09 0.86
CA LEU A 232 -2.07 2.38 0.74
C LEU A 232 -0.59 2.28 1.12
N SER A 233 -0.21 1.39 2.05
CA SER A 233 1.20 1.20 2.40
C SER A 233 1.99 0.66 1.21
N PHE A 234 1.40 -0.26 0.44
CA PHE A 234 2.03 -0.79 -0.78
C PHE A 234 2.20 0.31 -1.84
N LEU A 235 1.22 1.23 -1.98
CA LEU A 235 1.31 2.38 -2.89
C LEU A 235 2.36 3.42 -2.46
N LEU A 236 2.80 3.40 -1.20
CA LEU A 236 3.93 4.23 -0.75
C LEU A 236 5.27 3.66 -1.22
N GLU A 237 5.36 2.37 -1.53
CA GLU A 237 6.62 1.67 -1.83
C GLU A 237 6.83 1.41 -3.34
N ILE A 238 6.06 2.06 -4.21
CA ILE A 238 6.13 1.87 -5.67
C ILE A 238 7.56 2.10 -6.17
N ASN A 239 8.23 1.03 -6.57
CA ASN A 239 9.61 1.04 -7.06
C ASN A 239 9.75 1.85 -8.36
N LEU A 240 8.75 1.75 -9.24
CA LEU A 240 8.70 2.45 -10.52
C LEU A 240 8.87 3.98 -10.38
N LEU A 241 8.43 4.54 -9.25
CA LEU A 241 8.49 5.98 -8.99
C LEU A 241 9.79 6.42 -8.30
N LYS A 242 10.69 5.53 -7.86
CA LYS A 242 11.90 5.92 -7.12
C LYS A 242 12.79 6.87 -7.94
N ASP A 243 13.15 6.46 -9.15
CA ASP A 243 13.93 7.27 -10.09
C ASP A 243 13.22 8.58 -10.51
N PHE A 244 11.88 8.61 -10.44
CA PHE A 244 11.08 9.80 -10.76
C PHE A 244 11.01 10.80 -9.60
N LEU A 245 11.20 10.33 -8.37
CA LEU A 245 11.19 11.14 -7.15
C LEU A 245 12.59 11.66 -6.79
N GLU A 246 13.63 10.94 -7.20
CA GLU A 246 15.03 11.33 -7.04
C GLU A 246 15.45 12.31 -8.16
N GLU A 247 16.16 13.38 -7.79
CA GLU A 247 16.72 14.33 -8.76
C GLU A 247 17.86 13.65 -9.53
N GLU A 248 17.94 13.89 -10.85
CA GLU A 248 18.97 13.32 -11.72
C GLU A 248 20.37 13.63 -11.18
N THR A 249 20.96 12.70 -10.43
CA THR A 249 22.40 12.69 -10.18
C THR A 249 23.05 11.90 -11.30
N GLU A 250 24.03 12.53 -11.96
CA GLU A 250 24.70 12.01 -13.15
C GLU A 250 25.21 10.58 -12.92
N LYS A 251 24.64 9.61 -13.64
CA LYS A 251 25.14 8.23 -13.61
C LYS A 251 26.59 8.20 -14.11
N PRO A 252 27.53 7.58 -13.37
CA PRO A 252 28.92 7.50 -13.80
C PRO A 252 29.01 6.62 -15.05
N LYS A 253 29.70 7.15 -16.07
CA LYS A 253 29.97 6.43 -17.32
C LYS A 253 31.05 5.38 -17.06
N ASP A 254 30.66 4.12 -16.93
CA ASP A 254 31.62 3.01 -16.88
C ASP A 254 32.44 2.94 -18.18
N LYS A 255 33.75 3.11 -18.03
CA LYS A 255 34.74 2.96 -19.12
C LYS A 255 35.00 1.48 -19.34
N PHE A 256 34.19 0.84 -20.19
CA PHE A 256 34.47 -0.51 -20.66
C PHE A 256 35.65 -0.51 -21.65
N PHE A 257 36.76 -1.16 -21.28
CA PHE A 257 37.90 -1.41 -22.17
C PHE A 257 37.52 -2.40 -23.28
N LYS A 258 37.65 -2.00 -24.55
CA LYS A 258 37.42 -2.86 -25.73
C LYS A 258 38.71 -3.56 -26.16
N ILE A 259 38.71 -4.90 -26.12
CA ILE A 259 39.71 -5.76 -26.75
C ILE A 259 39.63 -5.56 -28.28
N LYS A 260 40.75 -5.15 -28.91
CA LYS A 260 40.82 -4.86 -30.35
C LYS A 260 41.00 -6.17 -31.13
N ARG A 261 39.99 -6.57 -31.91
CA ARG A 261 40.18 -7.49 -33.06
C ARG A 261 40.56 -6.70 -34.31
N SER A 262 41.51 -7.23 -35.07
CA SER A 262 42.04 -6.62 -36.30
C SER A 262 41.06 -6.82 -37.46
N PHE A 263 40.38 -5.75 -37.87
CA PHE A 263 39.58 -5.70 -39.11
C PHE A 263 40.33 -4.96 -40.22
N LYS A 264 40.04 -5.24 -41.51
CA LYS A 264 40.56 -4.45 -42.65
C LYS A 264 39.95 -3.04 -42.67
N LYS A 265 40.63 -2.06 -43.28
CA LYS A 265 40.32 -0.61 -43.18
C LYS A 265 38.91 -0.22 -43.65
N GLN A 266 38.36 -0.91 -44.64
CA GLN A 266 36.99 -0.69 -45.15
C GLN A 266 35.92 -1.24 -44.20
N GLU A 267 36.11 -2.44 -43.66
CA GLU A 267 35.21 -3.05 -42.67
C GLU A 267 35.12 -2.20 -41.40
N ARG A 268 36.22 -1.59 -40.94
CA ARG A 268 36.22 -0.66 -39.79
C ARG A 268 35.34 0.58 -40.02
N LYS A 269 35.24 1.08 -41.26
CA LYS A 269 34.38 2.24 -41.57
C LYS A 269 32.91 1.82 -41.56
N LEU A 270 32.60 0.64 -42.11
CA LEU A 270 31.23 0.13 -42.20
C LEU A 270 30.69 -0.30 -40.83
N GLU A 271 31.52 -0.95 -40.01
CA GLU A 271 31.25 -1.32 -38.62
C GLU A 271 31.03 -0.09 -37.72
N LYS A 272 31.84 0.98 -37.88
CA LYS A 272 31.64 2.24 -37.15
C LYS A 272 30.31 2.91 -37.50
N LYS A 273 29.97 2.97 -38.79
CA LYS A 273 28.66 3.52 -39.23
C LYS A 273 27.50 2.68 -38.68
N ARG A 274 27.60 1.35 -38.72
CA ARG A 274 26.58 0.45 -38.15
C ARG A 274 26.40 0.67 -36.64
N ARG A 275 27.50 0.80 -35.89
CA ARG A 275 27.46 1.06 -34.44
C ARG A 275 26.91 2.45 -34.12
N GLN A 276 27.22 3.47 -34.91
CA GLN A 276 26.64 4.80 -34.75
C GLN A 276 25.12 4.77 -34.94
N ILE A 277 24.63 4.12 -36.01
CA ILE A 277 23.20 3.97 -36.28
C ILE A 277 22.50 3.14 -35.18
N GLU A 278 23.18 2.13 -34.63
CA GLU A 278 22.64 1.30 -33.54
C GLU A 278 22.64 2.04 -32.19
N GLU A 279 23.66 2.85 -31.91
CA GLU A 279 23.71 3.74 -30.74
C GLU A 279 22.68 4.87 -30.84
N GLU A 280 22.48 5.47 -32.02
CA GLU A 280 21.43 6.46 -32.27
C GLU A 280 20.04 5.86 -32.08
N ARG A 281 19.75 4.72 -32.71
CA ARG A 281 18.46 4.01 -32.50
C ARG A 281 18.24 3.64 -31.03
N ARG A 282 19.29 3.27 -30.30
CA ARG A 282 19.19 2.97 -28.87
C ARG A 282 18.95 4.24 -28.04
N LYS A 283 19.58 5.35 -28.40
CA LYS A 283 19.35 6.65 -27.73
C LYS A 283 17.95 7.19 -27.99
N GLU A 284 17.47 7.13 -29.23
CA GLU A 284 16.12 7.52 -29.62
C GLU A 284 15.07 6.68 -28.88
N LYS A 285 15.21 5.34 -28.92
CA LYS A 285 14.31 4.43 -28.19
C LYS A 285 14.31 4.70 -26.69
N ASN A 286 15.49 4.92 -26.09
CA ASN A 286 15.59 5.27 -24.67
C ASN A 286 14.97 6.64 -24.36
N GLN A 287 15.01 7.61 -25.29
CA GLN A 287 14.38 8.92 -25.11
C GLN A 287 12.86 8.83 -25.22
N GLU A 288 12.34 8.08 -26.18
CA GLU A 288 10.90 7.79 -26.31
C GLU A 288 10.38 7.06 -25.07
N GLU A 289 11.06 5.99 -24.62
CA GLU A 289 10.69 5.25 -23.40
C GLU A 289 10.73 6.15 -22.15
N LYS A 290 11.68 7.09 -22.05
CA LYS A 290 11.74 8.06 -20.96
C LYS A 290 10.58 9.06 -21.01
N GLN A 291 10.21 9.56 -22.19
CA GLN A 291 9.08 10.48 -22.35
C GLN A 291 7.75 9.79 -22.04
N ASP A 292 7.55 8.58 -22.59
CA ASP A 292 6.35 7.78 -22.33
C ASP A 292 6.25 7.38 -20.85
N GLY A 293 7.36 6.96 -20.25
CA GLY A 293 7.45 6.67 -18.81
C GLY A 293 7.12 7.88 -17.94
N PHE A 294 7.62 9.07 -18.29
CA PHE A 294 7.32 10.31 -17.58
C PHE A 294 5.82 10.61 -17.57
N VAL A 295 5.15 10.45 -18.72
CA VAL A 295 3.69 10.66 -18.84
C VAL A 295 2.93 9.68 -17.95
N ILE A 296 3.33 8.41 -17.90
CA ILE A 296 2.67 7.41 -17.06
C ILE A 296 2.93 7.66 -15.57
N HIS A 297 4.16 7.96 -15.18
CA HIS A 297 4.50 8.29 -13.79
C HIS A 297 3.71 9.50 -13.31
N ARG A 298 3.61 10.54 -14.14
CA ARG A 298 2.79 11.72 -13.84
C ARG A 298 1.32 11.35 -13.64
N LYS A 299 0.75 10.53 -14.52
CA LYS A 299 -0.64 10.04 -14.39
C LYS A 299 -0.86 9.28 -13.07
N ILE A 300 0.08 8.42 -12.68
CA ILE A 300 0.00 7.68 -11.41
C ILE A 300 0.03 8.64 -10.23
N VAL A 301 0.97 9.60 -10.21
CA VAL A 301 1.09 10.57 -9.11
C VAL A 301 -0.15 11.46 -9.01
N ASP A 302 -0.67 11.96 -10.13
CA ASP A 302 -1.90 12.77 -10.14
C ASP A 302 -3.12 11.95 -9.66
N SER A 303 -3.18 10.67 -10.02
CA SER A 303 -4.21 9.75 -9.53
C SER A 303 -4.07 9.46 -8.02
N LEU A 304 -2.85 9.25 -7.52
CA LEU A 304 -2.59 9.06 -6.09
C LEU A 304 -2.97 10.30 -5.28
N GLN A 305 -2.62 11.49 -5.76
CA GLN A 305 -3.03 12.76 -5.14
C GLN A 305 -4.55 12.88 -5.07
N ARG A 306 -5.25 12.56 -6.17
CA ARG A 306 -6.70 12.54 -6.19
C ARG A 306 -7.27 11.56 -5.18
N LEU A 307 -6.72 10.34 -5.08
CA LEU A 307 -7.12 9.35 -4.09
C LEU A 307 -6.98 9.89 -2.65
N TYR A 308 -5.83 10.51 -2.34
CA TYR A 308 -5.58 11.10 -1.03
C TYR A 308 -6.57 12.24 -0.71
N PHE A 309 -6.85 13.12 -1.68
CA PHE A 309 -7.84 14.19 -1.49
C PHE A 309 -9.26 13.64 -1.27
N LEU A 310 -9.65 12.59 -1.99
CA LEU A 310 -10.93 11.91 -1.77
C LEU A 310 -11.02 11.32 -0.35
N ILE A 311 -9.95 10.67 0.13
CA ILE A 311 -9.90 10.13 1.50
C ILE A 311 -10.09 11.22 2.56
N LEU A 312 -9.42 12.38 2.38
CA LEU A 312 -9.55 13.51 3.30
C LEU A 312 -10.95 14.14 3.22
N ARG A 313 -11.49 14.34 2.02
CA ARG A 313 -12.83 14.89 1.80
C ARG A 313 -13.91 14.00 2.43
N ASP A 314 -13.82 12.70 2.23
CA ASP A 314 -14.79 11.71 2.72
C ASP A 314 -14.54 11.30 4.19
N LYS A 315 -13.53 11.91 4.82
CA LYS A 315 -13.18 11.76 6.23
C LYS A 315 -12.93 10.32 6.69
N ILE A 316 -12.28 9.51 5.86
CA ILE A 316 -12.07 8.07 6.10
C ILE A 316 -10.88 7.85 7.07
N LYS A 317 -11.15 7.92 8.38
CA LYS A 317 -10.14 7.91 9.46
C LYS A 317 -9.10 6.80 9.37
N GLN A 318 -9.54 5.57 9.09
CA GLN A 318 -8.67 4.38 9.06
C GLN A 318 -7.54 4.48 8.02
N LYS A 319 -7.66 5.39 7.04
CA LYS A 319 -6.72 5.56 5.93
C LYS A 319 -5.79 6.78 6.11
N TYR A 320 -5.98 7.57 7.16
CA TYR A 320 -5.30 8.85 7.34
C TYR A 320 -3.79 8.74 7.48
N LYS A 321 -3.29 7.79 8.29
CA LYS A 321 -1.84 7.58 8.48
C LYS A 321 -1.09 7.49 7.14
N TYR A 322 -1.51 6.57 6.27
CA TYR A 322 -0.87 6.35 4.97
C TYR A 322 -1.12 7.51 4.00
N THR A 323 -2.28 8.17 4.09
CA THR A 323 -2.62 9.35 3.29
C THR A 323 -1.67 10.52 3.59
N PHE A 324 -1.41 10.80 4.86
CA PHE A 324 -0.50 11.86 5.28
C PHE A 324 0.95 11.59 4.83
N ILE A 325 1.43 10.36 5.02
CA ILE A 325 2.76 9.94 4.55
C ILE A 325 2.86 10.09 3.02
N GLY A 326 1.82 9.71 2.28
CA GLY A 326 1.75 9.86 0.82
C GLY A 326 1.81 11.31 0.36
N LEU A 327 0.99 12.19 0.97
CA LEU A 327 0.99 13.61 0.67
C LEU A 327 2.36 14.26 0.93
N LYS A 328 3.01 13.91 2.04
CA LYS A 328 4.38 14.34 2.34
C LYS A 328 5.37 13.87 1.26
N LYS A 329 5.28 12.60 0.83
CA LYS A 329 6.17 12.01 -0.20
C LYS A 329 6.01 12.69 -1.57
N TYR A 330 4.78 12.96 -1.99
CA TYR A 330 4.47 13.51 -3.31
C TYR A 330 4.29 15.05 -3.31
N LYS A 331 4.73 15.75 -2.26
CA LYS A 331 4.49 17.20 -2.08
C LYS A 331 4.95 18.07 -3.26
N LYS A 332 6.07 17.73 -3.89
CA LYS A 332 6.65 18.46 -5.04
C LYS A 332 5.70 18.51 -6.25
N PHE A 333 4.79 17.53 -6.38
CA PHE A 333 3.91 17.42 -7.53
C PHE A 333 2.53 18.05 -7.29
N ILE A 334 2.24 18.49 -6.06
CA ILE A 334 0.95 19.10 -5.72
C ILE A 334 0.88 20.47 -6.39
N ARG A 335 -0.16 20.70 -7.19
CA ARG A 335 -0.39 21.99 -7.86
C ARG A 335 -0.77 23.06 -6.83
N LYS A 336 -0.22 24.27 -6.98
CA LYS A 336 -0.43 25.41 -6.06
C LYS A 336 -1.90 25.77 -5.87
N GLU A 337 -2.71 25.60 -6.91
CA GLU A 337 -4.16 25.83 -6.88
C GLU A 337 -4.89 25.01 -5.79
N PHE A 338 -4.35 23.85 -5.40
CA PHE A 338 -4.97 22.99 -4.39
C PHE A 338 -4.52 23.29 -2.97
N TYR A 339 -3.56 24.19 -2.76
CA TYR A 339 -2.93 24.37 -1.44
C TYR A 339 -3.93 24.90 -0.41
N GLU A 340 -4.75 25.89 -0.78
CA GLU A 340 -5.74 26.44 0.15
C GLU A 340 -6.77 25.37 0.57
N GLY A 341 -7.35 24.66 -0.40
CA GLY A 341 -8.30 23.58 -0.14
C GLY A 341 -7.68 22.43 0.66
N LEU A 342 -6.44 22.06 0.37
CA LEU A 342 -5.72 21.02 1.09
C LEU A 342 -5.43 21.44 2.54
N TYR A 343 -5.06 22.70 2.79
CA TYR A 343 -4.84 23.19 4.14
C TYR A 343 -6.10 23.10 5.01
N VAL A 344 -7.27 23.45 4.45
CA VAL A 344 -8.56 23.30 5.13
C VAL A 344 -8.83 21.82 5.45
N LEU A 345 -8.69 20.93 4.47
CA LEU A 345 -8.93 19.49 4.65
C LEU A 345 -8.00 18.86 5.70
N LEU A 346 -6.73 19.26 5.75
CA LEU A 346 -5.77 18.76 6.75
C LEU A 346 -6.13 19.23 8.17
N ASN A 347 -6.51 20.49 8.33
CA ASN A 347 -6.95 21.01 9.63
C ASN A 347 -8.25 20.35 10.11
N ASP A 348 -9.22 20.12 9.21
CA ASP A 348 -10.45 19.40 9.55
C ASP A 348 -10.14 17.95 9.97
N SER A 349 -9.20 17.32 9.27
CA SER A 349 -8.76 15.95 9.58
C SER A 349 -8.06 15.88 10.95
N LEU A 350 -7.34 16.93 11.35
CA LEU A 350 -6.64 17.00 12.64
C LEU A 350 -7.60 16.85 13.83
N ASN A 351 -8.80 17.43 13.76
CA ASN A 351 -9.79 17.34 14.83
C ASN A 351 -10.40 15.93 14.98
N ILE A 352 -10.43 15.16 13.89
CA ILE A 352 -11.16 13.89 13.78
C ILE A 352 -10.26 12.67 14.06
N SER A 353 -8.94 12.86 13.91
CA SER A 353 -7.89 11.84 13.92
C SER A 353 -7.53 11.33 15.33
N ASN A 354 -7.00 10.11 15.42
CA ASN A 354 -6.36 9.59 16.63
C ASN A 354 -4.99 10.26 16.85
N TYR A 355 -4.40 10.10 18.03
CA TYR A 355 -3.13 10.76 18.39
C TYR A 355 -1.99 10.50 17.41
N GLU A 356 -1.82 9.25 16.95
CA GLU A 356 -0.76 8.91 15.97
C GLU A 356 -0.99 9.61 14.63
N GLU A 357 -2.22 9.56 14.10
CA GLU A 357 -2.53 10.21 12.83
C GLU A 357 -2.47 11.74 12.93
N LYS A 358 -2.80 12.33 14.09
CA LYS A 358 -2.59 13.77 14.34
C LYS A 358 -1.11 14.15 14.19
N LEU A 359 -0.17 13.35 14.70
CA LEU A 359 1.27 13.61 14.54
C LEU A 359 1.69 13.58 13.06
N TYR A 360 1.24 12.58 12.30
CA TYR A 360 1.52 12.53 10.86
C TYR A 360 0.86 13.70 10.10
N CYS A 361 -0.34 14.12 10.50
CA CYS A 361 -1.00 15.29 9.93
C CYS A 361 -0.18 16.56 10.18
N ILE A 362 0.25 16.81 11.43
CA ILE A 362 1.08 17.95 11.79
C ILE A 362 2.36 17.97 10.94
N LEU A 363 3.10 16.84 10.87
CA LEU A 363 4.30 16.75 10.05
C LEU A 363 4.04 17.03 8.57
N THR A 364 2.90 16.57 8.04
CA THR A 364 2.53 16.77 6.64
C THR A 364 2.21 18.24 6.36
N VAL A 365 1.47 18.90 7.24
CA VAL A 365 1.19 20.34 7.13
C VAL A 365 2.50 21.12 7.19
N LEU A 366 3.39 20.80 8.13
CA LEU A 366 4.69 21.46 8.24
C LEU A 366 5.53 21.25 6.98
N ASP A 367 5.61 20.04 6.45
CA ASP A 367 6.43 19.75 5.26
C ASP A 367 5.94 20.41 3.96
N ILE A 368 4.62 20.65 3.83
CA ILE A 368 4.02 21.29 2.65
C ILE A 368 4.03 22.81 2.79
N TYR A 369 3.74 23.32 3.99
CA TYR A 369 3.47 24.74 4.23
C TYR A 369 4.60 25.48 4.96
N GLU A 370 5.77 24.86 5.19
CA GLU A 370 6.94 25.51 5.85
C GLU A 370 7.29 26.87 5.25
N SER A 371 7.21 27.02 3.92
CA SER A 371 7.50 28.27 3.23
C SER A 371 6.37 29.30 3.27
N TYR A 372 5.21 28.93 3.80
CA TYR A 372 4.02 29.77 3.83
C TYR A 372 3.85 30.42 5.20
N ARG A 373 3.46 31.70 5.22
CA ARG A 373 3.29 32.49 6.46
C ARG A 373 1.94 32.19 7.16
N TYR A 374 1.62 30.92 7.38
CA TYR A 374 0.44 30.53 8.15
C TYR A 374 0.71 30.62 9.67
N ASP A 375 -0.33 30.95 10.45
CA ASP A 375 -0.31 30.72 11.90
C ASP A 375 -0.63 29.25 12.18
N PHE A 376 0.35 28.52 12.70
CA PHE A 376 0.23 27.10 13.03
C PHE A 376 -0.39 26.84 14.42
N LYS A 377 -1.10 27.83 15.00
CA LYS A 377 -1.83 27.72 16.27
C LYS A 377 -2.59 26.40 16.43
N LYS A 378 -3.36 25.98 15.43
CA LYS A 378 -4.12 24.71 15.46
C LYS A 378 -3.22 23.47 15.60
N LEU A 379 -2.03 23.49 14.99
CA LEU A 379 -1.05 22.41 15.12
C LEU A 379 -0.44 22.37 16.52
N VAL A 380 -0.13 23.55 17.09
CA VAL A 380 0.38 23.68 18.46
C VAL A 380 -0.68 23.17 19.46
N GLN A 381 -1.95 23.57 19.29
CA GLN A 381 -3.07 23.08 20.10
C GLN A 381 -3.17 21.55 20.03
N ALA A 382 -3.11 20.98 18.82
CA ALA A 382 -3.19 19.53 18.66
C ALA A 382 -2.01 18.80 19.31
N LEU A 383 -0.80 19.34 19.23
CA LEU A 383 0.37 18.80 19.94
C LEU A 383 0.17 18.90 21.45
N TYR A 384 -0.30 20.04 21.95
CA TYR A 384 -0.60 20.25 23.36
C TYR A 384 -1.57 19.16 23.87
N GLU A 385 -2.68 18.92 23.16
CA GLU A 385 -3.63 17.86 23.47
C GLU A 385 -3.03 16.45 23.47
N ILE A 386 -2.14 16.13 22.53
CA ILE A 386 -1.46 14.83 22.45
C ILE A 386 -0.58 14.59 23.70
N LEU A 387 0.09 15.64 24.18
CA LEU A 387 0.99 15.61 25.34
C LEU A 387 0.23 15.60 26.67
N PHE A 388 -0.91 14.92 26.75
CA PHE A 388 -1.62 14.74 28.00
C PHE A 388 -0.84 13.81 28.95
N VAL A 389 -0.81 14.20 30.22
CA VAL A 389 0.00 13.63 31.31
C VAL A 389 -0.14 12.10 31.42
N PHE A 390 -1.36 11.57 31.23
CA PHE A 390 -1.65 10.13 31.30
C PHE A 390 -1.83 9.45 29.95
N ASN A 391 -1.20 9.96 28.88
CA ASN A 391 -1.30 9.33 27.57
C ASN A 391 -0.46 8.04 27.49
N THR A 392 -1.09 6.89 27.80
CA THR A 392 -0.48 5.56 27.73
C THR A 392 -0.10 5.12 26.32
N ASN A 393 -0.61 5.79 25.28
CA ASN A 393 -0.41 5.41 23.89
C ASN A 393 0.92 5.92 23.29
N LEU A 394 1.77 6.61 24.05
CA LEU A 394 3.03 7.16 23.55
C LEU A 394 4.20 6.17 23.72
N ASP A 395 4.51 5.44 22.66
CA ASP A 395 5.68 4.54 22.57
C ASP A 395 6.95 5.29 22.14
N ILE A 396 8.10 4.62 22.23
CA ILE A 396 9.40 5.17 21.81
C ILE A 396 9.36 5.68 20.36
N THR A 397 8.67 4.98 19.45
CA THR A 397 8.51 5.37 18.04
C THR A 397 7.73 6.67 17.89
N LYS A 398 6.62 6.83 18.61
CA LYS A 398 5.80 8.05 18.61
C LYS A 398 6.54 9.22 19.26
N MET A 399 7.39 8.96 20.24
CA MET A 399 8.25 9.98 20.84
C MET A 399 9.28 10.54 19.86
N LYS A 400 9.85 9.70 18.98
CA LYS A 400 10.69 10.19 17.87
C LYS A 400 9.92 11.07 16.89
N LEU A 401 8.65 10.72 16.60
CA LEU A 401 7.79 11.57 15.77
C LEU A 401 7.50 12.92 16.45
N ILE A 402 7.28 12.92 17.77
CA ILE A 402 7.12 14.16 18.55
C ILE A 402 8.40 15.01 18.49
N GLU A 403 9.59 14.40 18.60
CA GLU A 403 10.87 15.11 18.42
C GLU A 403 10.95 15.78 17.04
N GLU A 404 10.59 15.07 15.95
CA GLU A 404 10.54 15.65 14.59
C GLU A 404 9.52 16.80 14.50
N VAL A 405 8.34 16.65 15.11
CA VAL A 405 7.32 17.70 15.15
C VAL A 405 7.85 18.94 15.88
N VAL A 406 8.50 18.76 17.03
CA VAL A 406 9.03 19.88 17.82
C VAL A 406 10.13 20.60 17.05
N ASP A 407 11.08 19.85 16.47
CA ASP A 407 12.17 20.42 15.68
C ASP A 407 11.61 21.26 14.51
N LYS A 408 10.57 20.81 13.81
CA LYS A 408 9.97 21.58 12.71
C LYS A 408 9.10 22.75 13.18
N LEU A 409 8.20 22.51 14.14
CA LEU A 409 7.18 23.49 14.54
C LEU A 409 7.76 24.63 15.38
N PHE A 410 8.71 24.32 16.27
CA PHE A 410 9.25 25.28 17.24
C PHE A 410 10.65 25.76 16.88
N ILE A 411 11.52 24.94 16.28
CA ILE A 411 12.89 25.39 15.97
C ILE A 411 12.92 26.05 14.59
N LYS A 412 12.41 25.37 13.55
CA LYS A 412 12.46 25.92 12.19
C LYS A 412 11.51 27.10 11.95
N ILE A 413 10.25 26.97 12.37
CA ILE A 413 9.22 28.00 12.10
C ILE A 413 9.21 29.12 13.14
N LYS A 414 9.70 28.84 14.36
CA LYS A 414 9.62 29.68 15.56
C LYS A 414 8.18 30.00 16.00
N GLN A 415 7.89 29.82 17.28
CA GLN A 415 6.56 30.06 17.87
C GLN A 415 6.64 31.18 18.92
N PRO A 416 5.51 31.82 19.26
CA PRO A 416 5.43 32.73 20.40
C PRO A 416 5.89 32.05 21.70
N VAL A 417 6.71 32.74 22.48
CA VAL A 417 7.33 32.23 23.73
C VAL A 417 6.29 31.65 24.68
N LYS A 418 5.12 32.29 24.80
CA LYS A 418 3.98 31.78 25.57
C LYS A 418 3.59 30.33 25.21
N ARG A 419 3.48 30.02 23.91
CA ARG A 419 3.12 28.66 23.44
C ARG A 419 4.23 27.66 23.76
N VAL A 420 5.49 28.10 23.73
CA VAL A 420 6.65 27.26 24.08
C VAL A 420 6.61 26.89 25.56
N HIS A 421 6.35 27.86 26.45
CA HIS A 421 6.23 27.59 27.89
C HIS A 421 5.18 26.53 28.20
N LEU A 422 3.98 26.64 27.62
CA LEU A 422 2.88 25.68 27.85
C LEU A 422 3.25 24.26 27.39
N ILE A 423 3.98 24.14 26.27
CA ILE A 423 4.43 22.85 25.75
C ILE A 423 5.57 22.28 26.61
N LEU A 424 6.50 23.14 27.06
CA LEU A 424 7.56 22.76 27.98
C LEU A 424 7.03 22.27 29.32
N GLU A 425 6.01 22.94 29.87
CA GLU A 425 5.32 22.51 31.09
C GLU A 425 4.82 21.07 30.95
N ARG A 426 4.12 20.76 29.84
CA ARG A 426 3.64 19.39 29.57
C ARG A 426 4.78 18.39 29.40
N PHE A 427 5.86 18.75 28.72
CA PHE A 427 7.03 17.87 28.59
C PHE A 427 7.71 17.59 29.92
N LEU A 428 7.80 18.59 30.81
CA LEU A 428 8.37 18.43 32.15
C LEU A 428 7.52 17.49 33.00
N ILE A 429 6.21 17.74 33.06
CA ILE A 429 5.28 16.87 33.80
C ILE A 429 5.35 15.44 33.24
N PHE A 430 5.31 15.29 31.92
CA PHE A 430 5.42 13.99 31.27
C PHE A 430 6.76 13.30 31.58
N GLY A 431 7.86 14.06 31.57
CA GLY A 431 9.19 13.57 31.89
C GLY A 431 9.34 13.11 33.35
N CYS A 432 8.65 13.77 34.30
CA CYS A 432 8.60 13.35 35.69
C CYS A 432 7.86 12.02 35.89
N LEU A 433 6.79 11.78 35.14
CA LEU A 433 6.01 10.53 35.23
C LEU A 433 6.63 9.36 34.48
N ARG A 434 7.25 9.65 33.32
CA ARG A 434 7.84 8.63 32.46
C ARG A 434 9.15 9.12 31.90
N TYR A 435 10.25 8.61 32.47
CA TYR A 435 11.58 8.88 31.94
C TYR A 435 11.69 8.45 30.47
N ASN A 436 12.05 9.39 29.61
CA ASN A 436 12.39 9.12 28.23
C ASN A 436 13.54 10.05 27.79
N PRO A 437 14.66 9.52 27.28
CA PRO A 437 15.80 10.33 26.87
C PRO A 437 15.46 11.34 25.76
N VAL A 438 14.47 11.03 24.92
CA VAL A 438 13.98 11.94 23.87
C VAL A 438 13.41 13.22 24.47
N ILE A 439 12.67 13.12 25.58
CA ILE A 439 12.04 14.27 26.24
C ILE A 439 13.11 15.19 26.82
N LYS A 440 14.14 14.62 27.47
CA LYS A 440 15.30 15.40 27.94
C LYS A 440 15.93 16.19 26.81
N ARG A 441 16.18 15.55 25.65
CA ARG A 441 16.73 16.23 24.46
C ARG A 441 15.81 17.35 23.97
N ILE A 442 14.51 17.11 23.89
CA ILE A 442 13.52 18.12 23.46
C ILE A 442 13.54 19.33 24.40
N ILE A 443 13.50 19.11 25.71
CA ILE A 443 13.51 20.18 26.72
C ILE A 443 14.79 20.99 26.62
N SER A 444 15.97 20.34 26.57
CA SER A 444 17.25 21.04 26.44
C SER A 444 17.35 21.84 25.13
N LYS A 445 16.88 21.27 24.02
CA LYS A 445 16.82 21.97 22.72
C LYS A 445 15.95 23.24 22.80
N LEU A 446 14.72 23.10 23.30
CA LEU A 446 13.79 24.23 23.42
C LEU A 446 14.29 25.29 24.39
N GLN A 447 14.87 24.88 25.54
CA GLN A 447 15.49 25.79 26.49
C GLN A 447 16.58 26.65 25.81
N SER A 448 17.52 26.00 25.13
CA SER A 448 18.64 26.69 24.48
C SER A 448 18.20 27.60 23.32
N PHE A 449 17.20 27.20 22.55
CA PHE A 449 16.76 27.95 21.38
C PHE A 449 15.90 29.17 21.73
N TYR A 450 15.14 29.10 22.81
CA TYR A 450 14.26 30.18 23.26
C TYR A 450 14.82 31.00 24.43
N ASP A 451 16.01 30.65 24.92
CA ASP A 451 16.67 31.29 26.08
C ASP A 451 15.73 31.35 27.30
N ILE A 452 15.12 30.21 27.60
CA ILE A 452 14.15 30.10 28.70
C ILE A 452 14.92 29.81 30.00
N ASP A 453 14.85 30.73 30.94
CA ASP A 453 15.36 30.52 32.29
C ASP A 453 14.31 29.79 33.14
N PHE A 454 14.61 28.56 33.55
CA PHE A 454 13.76 27.79 34.46
C PHE A 454 13.84 28.31 35.91
N THR A 455 14.83 29.14 36.25
CA THR A 455 15.05 29.66 37.60
C THR A 455 14.19 30.88 37.94
N GLU A 456 13.80 31.69 36.95
CA GLU A 456 13.01 32.92 37.17
C GLU A 456 11.53 32.66 37.52
N THR A 457 10.99 31.48 37.19
CA THR A 457 9.56 31.20 37.38
C THR A 457 9.13 30.95 38.84
N PHE A 458 10.04 30.89 39.82
CA PHE A 458 9.76 30.59 41.24
C PHE A 458 9.07 31.72 42.05
N ARG A 459 8.16 32.52 41.46
CA ARG A 459 7.30 33.41 42.26
C ARG A 459 5.98 32.71 42.58
N PHE A 460 5.93 32.14 43.78
CA PHE A 460 4.73 31.59 44.41
C PHE A 460 3.60 32.64 44.43
N ASN A 461 2.49 32.34 43.75
CA ASN A 461 1.18 32.87 44.14
C ASN A 461 0.31 31.64 44.48
N GLU A 462 -0.08 31.54 45.75
CA GLU A 462 -0.70 30.35 46.38
C GLU A 462 -2.17 30.10 45.99
N GLU A 463 -2.72 30.78 44.99
CA GLU A 463 -4.15 30.68 44.71
C GLU A 463 -4.37 30.17 43.28
N ASN A 464 -4.92 28.94 43.22
CA ASN A 464 -5.50 28.23 42.08
C ASN A 464 -4.54 27.31 41.29
N ALA A 465 -4.80 26.00 41.40
CA ALA A 465 -5.29 25.18 40.28
C ALA A 465 -4.84 23.71 40.41
N LEU A 466 -5.63 22.93 41.15
CA LEU A 466 -5.82 21.51 40.83
C LEU A 466 -6.53 21.41 39.49
N GLU A 467 -6.12 20.43 38.69
CA GLU A 467 -6.50 20.16 37.30
C GLU A 467 -8.00 20.35 37.01
N GLU A 468 -8.38 21.52 36.47
CA GLU A 468 -9.57 21.58 35.62
C GLU A 468 -9.19 21.08 34.24
N ASP A 469 -9.89 20.05 33.78
CA ASP A 469 -9.78 19.45 32.45
C ASP A 469 -9.68 20.53 31.35
N LEU A 470 -8.46 20.84 30.91
CA LEU A 470 -8.14 21.85 29.87
C LEU A 470 -8.51 21.39 28.45
N LYS A 471 -9.35 20.37 28.30
CA LYS A 471 -9.76 19.88 26.98
C LYS A 471 -10.62 20.95 26.29
N GLY A 472 -10.11 21.49 25.19
CA GLY A 472 -10.85 22.42 24.33
C GLY A 472 -10.66 23.91 24.62
N ARG A 473 -9.85 24.31 25.61
CA ARG A 473 -9.45 25.73 25.75
C ARG A 473 -8.42 26.09 24.68
N ASP A 474 -8.55 27.29 24.14
CA ASP A 474 -7.59 27.88 23.20
C ASP A 474 -6.23 28.06 23.89
N ILE A 475 -5.16 27.51 23.31
CA ILE A 475 -3.79 27.59 23.85
C ILE A 475 -3.34 29.01 24.17
N ASP A 476 -3.79 30.00 23.42
CA ASP A 476 -3.40 31.40 23.65
C ASP A 476 -4.14 32.00 24.87
N GLN A 477 -5.23 31.38 25.32
CA GLN A 477 -6.00 31.78 26.51
C GLN A 477 -5.54 31.09 27.79
N ILE A 478 -4.69 30.05 27.70
CA ILE A 478 -4.16 29.36 28.87
C ILE A 478 -3.18 30.28 29.60
N GLU A 479 -3.34 30.40 30.92
CA GLU A 479 -2.42 31.14 31.78
C GLU A 479 -1.08 30.40 31.91
N ILE A 480 0.03 31.14 31.84
CA ILE A 480 1.36 30.55 32.01
C ILE A 480 1.55 30.31 33.50
N LYS A 481 1.68 29.04 33.87
CA LYS A 481 2.12 28.68 35.22
C LYS A 481 3.65 28.66 35.25
N PRO A 482 4.26 28.97 36.41
CA PRO A 482 5.64 28.65 36.65
C PRO A 482 5.98 27.19 36.34
N LEU A 483 7.21 26.94 35.89
CA LEU A 483 7.67 25.60 35.54
C LEU A 483 8.11 24.82 36.80
N TYR A 484 7.19 24.69 37.77
CA TYR A 484 7.43 24.11 39.10
C TYR A 484 8.02 22.70 39.05
N CYS A 485 7.68 21.92 38.02
CA CYS A 485 8.16 20.55 37.87
C CYS A 485 9.61 20.45 37.40
N TYR A 486 10.28 21.56 37.06
CA TYR A 486 11.65 21.52 36.53
C TYR A 486 12.66 20.98 37.54
N GLU A 487 12.62 21.43 38.80
CA GLU A 487 13.53 20.92 39.84
C GLU A 487 13.29 19.44 40.13
N ILE A 488 12.03 19.00 40.12
CA ILE A 488 11.66 17.60 40.25
C ILE A 488 12.22 16.80 39.07
N PHE A 489 12.03 17.29 37.84
CA PHE A 489 12.54 16.66 36.62
C PHE A 489 14.07 16.53 36.64
N LYS A 490 14.78 17.59 37.07
CA LYS A 490 16.23 17.60 37.21
C LYS A 490 16.74 16.54 38.19
N ASN A 491 16.01 16.30 39.28
CA ASN A 491 16.36 15.30 40.29
C ASN A 491 16.02 13.85 39.87
N ILE A 492 15.13 13.67 38.90
CA ILE A 492 14.76 12.35 38.34
C ILE A 492 15.72 11.90 37.24
N LEU A 493 16.38 12.84 36.57
CA LEU A 493 17.34 12.63 35.48
C LEU A 493 18.74 12.27 35.95
#